data_AF-A0A535KF99-F1
#
_entry.id   AF-A0A535KF99-F1
#
_cell.length_a   1.000
_cell.length_b   1.000
_cell.length_c   1.000
_cell.angle_alpha   90.00
_cell.angle_beta   90.00
_cell.angle_gamma   90.00
#
_symmetry.space_group_name_H-M   'P 1'
#
loop_
_entity.id
_entity.type
_entity.pdbx_description
1 polymer ?
#
loop_
_entity_poly.entity_id
_entity_poly.type
_entity_poly.pdbx_seq_one_letter_code
_entity_poly.pdbx_strand_id
1 'polypeptide(L)'
;ISTEFDTPLPDSACVYCGNCIGVCPTGALMFKSEHDMRAEGTWDEGRQAVTETVCPYCGVGCMLELHVQDNTIVKVTSPLDNSVTAGHLCVKGRFGFEFVQRRKG
;
A
#
# COMPACT_ATOMS: atom_id res chain seq x y z
N ILE A 1 5.83 14.75 -5.92
CA ILE A 1 6.44 13.44 -6.20
C ILE A 1 6.65 13.38 -7.71
N SER A 2 7.90 13.36 -8.15
CA SER A 2 8.26 13.15 -9.56
C SER A 2 9.22 11.97 -9.67
N THR A 3 9.45 11.55 -10.91
CA THR A 3 10.50 10.60 -11.29
C THR A 3 11.87 11.26 -11.19
N GLU A 4 12.92 10.44 -11.16
CA GLU A 4 14.30 10.92 -11.15
C GLU A 4 14.61 11.81 -12.36
N PHE A 5 15.23 12.95 -12.09
CA PHE A 5 15.56 13.99 -13.07
C PHE A 5 14.37 14.49 -13.91
N ASP A 6 13.13 14.35 -13.41
CA ASP A 6 11.89 14.72 -14.10
C ASP A 6 11.72 14.05 -15.49
N THR A 7 12.34 12.88 -15.67
CA THR A 7 12.23 12.09 -16.91
C THR A 7 10.85 11.44 -17.01
N PRO A 8 10.24 11.29 -18.21
CA PRO A 8 8.97 10.58 -18.35
C PRO A 8 9.00 9.19 -17.68
N LEU A 9 7.89 8.81 -17.04
CA LEU A 9 7.78 7.55 -16.30
C LEU A 9 8.19 6.29 -17.08
N PRO A 10 7.88 6.14 -18.39
CA PRO A 10 8.33 4.99 -19.17
C PRO A 10 9.85 4.91 -19.34
N ASP A 11 10.53 6.05 -19.30
CA ASP A 11 11.97 6.18 -19.53
C ASP A 11 12.76 6.26 -18.22
N SER A 12 12.06 6.18 -17.09
CA SER A 12 12.58 6.22 -15.74
C SER A 12 12.94 4.82 -15.23
N ALA A 13 13.80 4.74 -14.22
CA ALA A 13 14.13 3.54 -13.44
C ALA A 13 12.99 3.06 -12.54
N CYS A 14 11.83 3.71 -12.56
CA CYS A 14 10.67 3.32 -11.77
C CYS A 14 10.19 1.91 -12.14
N VAL A 15 10.08 1.05 -11.12
CA VAL A 15 9.61 -0.33 -11.26
C VAL A 15 8.13 -0.50 -10.87
N TYR A 16 7.37 0.59 -10.80
CA TYR A 16 5.95 0.60 -10.46
C TYR A 16 5.63 -0.07 -9.10
N CYS A 17 6.51 0.09 -8.12
CA CYS A 17 6.36 -0.51 -6.79
C CYS A 17 5.35 0.22 -5.88
N GLY A 18 4.96 1.45 -6.23
CA GLY A 18 3.99 2.24 -5.47
C GLY A 18 4.52 2.83 -4.16
N ASN A 19 5.84 2.87 -3.93
CA ASN A 19 6.40 3.53 -2.73
C ASN A 19 6.11 5.04 -2.69
N CYS A 20 5.89 5.67 -3.85
CA CYS A 20 5.38 7.03 -3.94
C CYS A 20 4.06 7.25 -3.17
N ILE A 21 3.18 6.24 -3.13
CA ILE A 21 1.93 6.31 -2.35
C ILE A 21 2.25 6.41 -0.85
N GLY A 22 3.18 5.59 -0.36
CA GLY A 22 3.53 5.54 1.06
C GLY A 22 4.17 6.82 1.60
N VAL A 23 4.74 7.65 0.73
CA VAL A 23 5.40 8.91 1.11
C VAL A 23 4.63 10.16 0.68
N CYS A 24 3.43 10.01 0.11
CA CYS A 24 2.66 11.14 -0.39
C CYS A 24 2.09 11.99 0.76
N PRO A 25 2.57 13.23 0.96
CA PRO A 25 2.15 14.02 2.13
C PRO A 25 0.77 14.65 1.98
N THR A 26 0.26 14.74 0.74
CA THR A 26 -1.02 15.40 0.43
C THR A 26 -2.16 14.42 0.24
N GLY A 27 -1.89 13.11 0.16
CA GLY A 27 -2.87 12.11 -0.25
C GLY A 27 -3.26 12.19 -1.74
N ALA A 28 -2.54 12.95 -2.57
CA ALA A 28 -2.77 12.98 -4.02
C ALA A 28 -2.56 11.59 -4.67
N LEU A 29 -1.68 10.78 -4.08
CA LEU A 29 -1.50 9.37 -4.42
C LEU A 29 -1.97 8.53 -3.25
N MET A 30 -2.90 7.61 -3.51
CA MET A 30 -3.49 6.72 -2.50
C MET A 30 -3.90 5.39 -3.13
N PHE A 31 -4.27 4.43 -2.28
CA PHE A 31 -4.81 3.15 -2.73
C PHE A 31 -6.14 3.36 -3.44
N LYS A 32 -6.42 2.55 -4.47
CA LYS A 32 -7.70 2.64 -5.20
C LYS A 32 -8.90 2.40 -4.28
N SER A 33 -8.83 1.39 -3.43
CA SER A 33 -9.81 1.10 -2.37
C SER A 33 -10.06 2.31 -1.46
N GLU A 34 -8.99 2.98 -1.01
CA GLU A 34 -9.11 4.20 -0.20
C GLU A 34 -9.81 5.32 -0.98
N HIS A 35 -9.39 5.58 -2.22
CA HIS A 35 -10.00 6.59 -3.08
C HIS A 35 -11.49 6.33 -3.31
N ASP A 36 -11.85 5.10 -3.68
CA ASP A 36 -13.22 4.70 -3.97
C ASP A 36 -14.10 4.81 -2.71
N MET A 37 -13.63 4.31 -1.57
CA MET A 37 -14.37 4.42 -0.29
C MET A 37 -14.53 5.87 0.18
N ARG A 38 -13.53 6.74 -0.05
CA ARG A 38 -13.65 8.17 0.26
C ARG A 38 -14.71 8.82 -0.63
N ALA A 39 -14.75 8.49 -1.93
CA ALA A 39 -15.75 9.00 -2.86
C ALA A 39 -17.18 8.53 -2.50
N GLU A 40 -17.31 7.33 -1.95
CA GLU A 40 -18.58 6.77 -1.47
C GLU A 40 -18.96 7.25 -0.06
N GLY A 41 -18.07 7.96 0.64
CA GLY A 41 -18.28 8.39 2.03
C GLY A 41 -18.24 7.23 3.05
N THR A 42 -17.66 6.09 2.68
CA THR A 42 -17.57 4.88 3.52
C THR A 42 -16.20 4.72 4.19
N TRP A 43 -15.21 5.53 3.81
CA TRP A 43 -13.88 5.52 4.44
C TRP A 43 -13.91 6.07 5.87
N ASP A 44 -13.49 5.24 6.83
CA ASP A 44 -13.39 5.63 8.24
C ASP A 44 -12.11 5.03 8.87
N GLU A 45 -11.07 5.87 8.98
CA GLU A 45 -9.81 5.50 9.61
C GLU A 45 -9.96 5.10 11.09
N GLY A 46 -10.92 5.67 11.82
CA GLY A 46 -11.15 5.37 13.23
C GLY A 46 -11.73 3.97 13.46
N ARG A 47 -12.31 3.36 12.41
CA ARG A 47 -12.84 1.99 12.43
C ARG A 47 -11.86 0.95 11.91
N GLN A 48 -10.69 1.36 11.40
CA GLN A 48 -9.72 0.45 10.83
C GLN A 48 -8.93 -0.25 11.93
N ALA A 49 -8.88 -1.58 11.87
CA ALA A 49 -7.93 -2.36 12.65
C ALA A 49 -6.63 -2.51 11.85
N VAL A 50 -5.50 -2.27 12.49
CA VAL A 50 -4.17 -2.49 11.90
C VAL A 50 -3.58 -3.76 12.51
N THR A 51 -3.21 -4.71 11.66
CA THR A 51 -2.55 -5.96 12.07
C THR A 51 -1.20 -6.09 11.41
N GLU A 52 -0.15 -6.30 12.20
CA GLU A 52 1.18 -6.58 11.68
C GLU A 52 1.35 -8.06 11.31
N THR A 53 1.98 -8.33 10.17
CA THR A 53 2.31 -9.68 9.74
C THR A 53 3.52 -9.70 8.80
N VAL A 54 4.05 -10.88 8.49
CA VAL A 54 5.17 -11.04 7.58
C VAL A 54 4.65 -11.30 6.15
N CYS A 55 5.22 -10.58 5.18
CA CYS A 55 4.91 -10.75 3.76
C CYS A 55 5.27 -12.17 3.27
N PRO A 56 4.31 -12.93 2.70
CA PRO A 56 4.54 -14.32 2.29
C PRO A 56 5.12 -14.47 0.87
N TYR A 57 5.38 -13.37 0.15
CA TYR A 57 5.68 -13.42 -1.28
C TYR A 57 7.11 -13.85 -1.64
N CYS A 58 8.09 -13.60 -0.77
CA CYS A 58 9.48 -13.97 -0.99
C CYS A 58 10.23 -14.06 0.35
N GLY A 59 11.49 -14.50 0.32
CA GLY A 59 12.31 -14.71 1.52
C GLY A 59 12.85 -13.45 2.20
N VAL A 60 12.50 -12.24 1.75
CA VAL A 60 12.97 -10.99 2.38
C VAL A 60 12.34 -10.79 3.77
N GLY A 61 11.08 -11.22 3.96
CA GLY A 61 10.40 -11.11 5.24
C GLY A 61 9.99 -9.67 5.60
N CYS A 62 9.50 -8.88 4.63
CA CYS A 62 8.98 -7.54 4.90
C CYS A 62 7.86 -7.58 5.95
N MET A 63 7.89 -6.65 6.92
CA MET A 63 6.75 -6.41 7.81
C MET A 63 5.63 -5.72 7.04
N LEU A 64 4.41 -6.20 7.16
CA LEU A 64 3.20 -5.62 6.59
C LEU A 64 2.31 -5.13 7.72
N GLU A 65 1.73 -3.95 7.56
CA GLU A 65 0.59 -3.46 8.32
C GLU A 65 -0.66 -3.60 7.46
N LEU A 66 -1.52 -4.55 7.79
CA LEU A 66 -2.79 -4.76 7.13
C LEU A 66 -3.84 -3.82 7.75
N HIS A 67 -4.35 -2.86 6.98
CA HIS A 67 -5.44 -1.98 7.41
C HIS A 67 -6.76 -2.61 7.00
N VAL A 68 -7.59 -2.97 7.97
CA VAL A 68 -8.84 -3.70 7.77
C VAL A 68 -10.03 -2.85 8.21
N GLN A 69 -10.98 -2.62 7.31
CA GLN A 69 -12.28 -2.03 7.62
C GLN A 69 -13.38 -3.00 7.18
N ASP A 70 -14.37 -3.23 8.04
CA ASP A 70 -15.55 -4.04 7.70
C ASP A 70 -15.17 -5.44 7.15
N ASN A 71 -14.22 -6.08 7.82
CA ASN A 71 -13.66 -7.39 7.47
C ASN A 71 -13.04 -7.44 6.05
N THR A 72 -12.60 -6.29 5.54
CA THR A 72 -11.94 -6.16 4.24
C THR A 72 -10.60 -5.45 4.42
N ILE A 73 -9.52 -6.01 3.87
CA ILE A 73 -8.22 -5.30 3.81
C ILE A 73 -8.40 -4.16 2.80
N VAL A 74 -8.29 -2.92 3.28
CA VAL A 74 -8.49 -1.71 2.48
C VAL A 74 -7.16 -1.11 2.03
N LYS A 75 -6.05 -1.33 2.74
CA LYS A 75 -4.70 -1.00 2.28
C LYS A 75 -3.63 -1.76 3.06
N VAL A 76 -2.40 -1.78 2.53
CA VAL A 76 -1.24 -2.38 3.19
C VAL A 76 -0.08 -1.39 3.22
N THR A 77 0.44 -1.13 4.42
CA THR A 77 1.64 -0.31 4.66
C THR A 77 2.73 -1.14 5.33
N SER A 78 3.81 -0.49 5.74
CA SER A 78 4.88 -1.09 6.54
C SER A 78 5.43 0.00 7.47
N PRO A 79 5.87 -0.33 8.70
CA PRO A 79 6.47 0.62 9.61
C PRO A 79 7.75 1.22 8.99
N LEU A 80 7.90 2.54 9.06
CA LEU A 80 9.06 3.26 8.51
C LEU A 80 10.36 2.95 9.26
N ASP A 81 10.27 2.55 10.52
CA ASP A 81 11.38 2.20 11.41
C ASP A 81 11.72 0.70 11.39
N ASN A 82 11.06 -0.10 10.53
CA ASN A 82 11.33 -1.52 10.40
C ASN A 82 12.76 -1.80 9.87
N SER A 83 13.49 -2.69 10.54
CA SER A 83 14.90 -2.99 10.22
C SER A 83 15.14 -3.70 8.89
N VAL A 84 14.12 -4.34 8.30
CA VAL A 84 14.27 -5.11 7.06
C VAL A 84 14.11 -4.22 5.83
N THR A 85 13.11 -3.33 5.84
CA THR A 85 12.73 -2.57 4.64
C THR A 85 12.49 -1.07 4.84
N ALA A 86 12.56 -0.57 6.08
CA ALA A 86 12.31 0.84 6.40
C ALA A 86 11.00 1.39 5.77
N GLY A 87 9.94 0.58 5.80
CA GLY A 87 8.63 0.94 5.25
C GLY A 87 8.46 0.73 3.74
N HIS A 88 9.53 0.38 3.02
CA HIS A 88 9.47 0.13 1.58
C HIS A 88 8.90 -1.25 1.27
N LEU A 89 7.93 -1.29 0.36
CA LEU A 89 7.34 -2.53 -0.12
C LEU A 89 7.50 -2.63 -1.64
N CYS A 90 7.67 -3.85 -2.15
CA CYS A 90 7.52 -4.12 -3.57
C CYS A 90 6.03 -4.16 -3.94
N VAL A 91 5.73 -4.23 -5.24
CA VAL A 91 4.35 -4.29 -5.75
C VAL A 91 3.53 -5.42 -5.11
N LYS A 92 4.15 -6.56 -4.82
CA LYS A 92 3.48 -7.73 -4.22
C LYS A 92 3.13 -7.50 -2.74
N GLY A 93 4.06 -6.96 -1.95
CA GLY A 93 3.80 -6.64 -0.55
C GLY A 93 2.75 -5.55 -0.39
N ARG A 94 2.75 -4.55 -1.29
CA ARG A 94 1.86 -3.39 -1.21
C ARG A 94 0.44 -3.66 -1.75
N PHE A 95 0.31 -4.41 -2.84
CA PHE A 95 -0.97 -4.56 -3.55
C PHE A 95 -1.41 -6.01 -3.72
N GLY A 96 -0.55 -6.98 -3.38
CA GLY A 96 -0.82 -8.38 -3.65
C GLY A 96 -1.89 -9.01 -2.75
N PHE A 97 -2.38 -8.36 -1.71
CA PHE A 97 -3.28 -8.98 -0.72
C PHE A 97 -4.67 -9.36 -1.27
N GLU A 98 -5.07 -8.91 -2.46
CA GLU A 98 -6.43 -9.14 -2.97
C GLU A 98 -6.82 -10.63 -3.07
N PHE A 99 -5.87 -11.55 -3.29
CA PHE A 99 -6.18 -12.98 -3.43
C PHE A 99 -6.72 -13.63 -2.15
N VAL A 100 -6.47 -13.05 -0.97
CA VAL A 100 -7.04 -13.56 0.29
C VAL A 100 -8.46 -13.07 0.53
N GLN A 101 -8.96 -12.19 -0.34
CA GLN A 101 -10.26 -11.57 -0.21
C GLN A 101 -11.20 -12.08 -1.28
N ARG A 102 -12.45 -12.34 -0.87
CA ARG A 102 -13.51 -12.68 -1.82
C ARG A 102 -13.98 -11.37 -2.47
N ARG A 103 -13.52 -11.09 -3.70
CA ARG A 103 -14.04 -9.95 -4.48
C ARG A 103 -15.55 -10.08 -4.64
N LYS A 104 -16.31 -9.05 -4.27
CA LYS A 104 -17.62 -8.82 -4.89
C LYS A 104 -17.33 -8.40 -6.33
N GLY A 105 -17.85 -9.19 -7.27
CA GLY A 105 -17.63 -9.02 -8.71
C GLY A 105 -18.00 -7.64 -9.19
#